data_AF-A0A2X3K8K3-F1
#
_entry.id   AF-A0A2X3K8K3-F1
#
_cell.length_a   1.000
_cell.length_b   1.000
_cell.length_c   1.000
_cell.angle_alpha   90.00
_cell.angle_beta   90.00
_cell.angle_gamma   90.00
#
_symmetry.space_group_name_H-M   'P 1'
#
loop_
_entity.id
_entity.type
_entity.pdbx_description
1 polymer ?
#
loop_
_entity_poly.entity_id
_entity_poly.type
_entity_poly.pdbx_seq_one_letter_code
_entity_poly.pdbx_strand_id
1 'polypeptide(L)'
;MINWLKLSQTDRLSAHQVQQTLRRYQCDLISGLLPAEEADSLISAFVSDLERLAALLDSGINDAVYAEVVGHGEVWSARLMSAVLNQQGLPAAWLDAREFLRAERAAQPQVDEGLSYPLLQQLLVQHPGKRLVVTGFISRNNAGETVLLGRNGSDYSATQIGALAGVSRVTIWSDVAGVYSADPRKVKDACLLPLLRLDEASELARLAAPVLHARTLQPVFWQRNRPATAL
;
A
#
# COMPACT_ATOMS: atom_id res chain seq x y z
N MET A 1 6.76 13.22 -1.60
CA MET A 1 5.59 13.44 -0.72
C MET A 1 5.96 14.00 0.65
N ILE A 2 6.63 13.24 1.54
CA ILE A 2 6.90 13.71 2.92
C ILE A 2 7.71 15.02 2.97
N ASN A 3 8.71 15.18 2.09
CA ASN A 3 9.47 16.43 2.03
C ASN A 3 8.62 17.63 1.59
N TRP A 4 7.71 17.41 0.63
CA TRP A 4 6.77 18.44 0.17
C TRP A 4 5.84 18.92 1.29
N LEU A 5 5.28 17.97 2.05
CA LEU A 5 4.47 18.23 3.26
C LEU A 5 5.20 19.05 4.32
N LYS A 6 6.47 18.71 4.60
CA LYS A 6 7.27 19.43 5.61
C LYS A 6 7.51 20.88 5.18
N LEU A 7 7.89 21.06 3.92
CA LEU A 7 8.22 22.39 3.38
C LEU A 7 6.99 23.25 3.18
N SER A 8 5.80 22.69 2.90
CA SER A 8 4.59 23.50 2.68
C SER A 8 4.19 24.32 3.92
N GLN A 9 4.63 23.92 5.12
CA GLN A 9 4.41 24.68 6.36
C GLN A 9 5.48 25.75 6.63
N THR A 10 6.71 25.55 6.15
CA THR A 10 7.87 26.35 6.59
C THR A 10 8.45 27.23 5.49
N ASP A 11 8.37 26.79 4.23
CA ASP A 11 8.97 27.45 3.08
C ASP A 11 8.19 27.10 1.80
N ARG A 12 7.29 28.01 1.41
CA ARG A 12 6.44 27.86 0.22
C ARG A 12 7.23 27.78 -1.08
N LEU A 13 8.37 28.48 -1.18
CA LEU A 13 9.18 28.48 -2.40
C LEU A 13 9.82 27.11 -2.58
N SER A 14 10.44 26.58 -1.53
CA SER A 14 11.03 25.23 -1.54
C SER A 14 9.96 24.15 -1.72
N ALA A 15 8.78 24.30 -1.12
CA ALA A 15 7.67 23.39 -1.32
C ALA A 15 7.23 23.33 -2.79
N HIS A 16 7.12 24.48 -3.46
CA HIS A 16 6.80 24.55 -4.88
C HIS A 16 7.87 23.87 -5.75
N GLN A 17 9.16 24.07 -5.44
CA GLN A 17 10.24 23.40 -6.16
C GLN A 17 10.14 21.87 -6.04
N VAL A 18 9.90 21.35 -4.83
CA VAL A 18 9.72 19.90 -4.62
C VAL A 18 8.49 19.37 -5.35
N GLN A 19 7.39 20.12 -5.38
CA GLN A 19 6.21 19.77 -6.16
C GLN A 19 6.52 19.67 -7.66
N GLN A 20 7.25 20.62 -8.23
CA GLN A 20 7.65 20.58 -9.64
C GLN A 20 8.59 19.41 -9.94
N THR A 21 9.55 19.12 -9.05
CA THR A 21 10.42 17.93 -9.20
C THR A 21 9.61 16.64 -9.20
N LEU A 22 8.65 16.50 -8.28
CA LEU A 22 7.74 15.36 -8.23
C LEU A 22 6.90 15.26 -9.51
N ARG A 23 6.32 16.38 -9.96
CA ARG A 23 5.53 16.44 -11.18
C ARG A 23 6.32 15.94 -12.38
N ARG A 24 7.52 16.50 -12.57
CA ARG A 24 8.42 16.10 -13.66
C ARG A 24 8.77 14.62 -13.59
N TYR A 25 9.20 14.13 -12.43
CA TYR A 25 9.54 12.72 -12.25
C TYR A 25 8.38 11.78 -12.63
N GLN A 26 7.16 12.07 -12.17
CA GLN A 26 5.99 11.24 -12.46
C GLN A 26 5.59 11.31 -13.93
N CYS A 27 5.59 12.49 -14.54
CA CYS A 27 5.32 12.62 -15.98
C CYS A 27 6.37 11.86 -16.82
N ASP A 28 7.65 12.00 -16.50
CA ASP A 28 8.74 11.31 -17.21
C ASP A 28 8.61 9.77 -17.04
N LEU A 29 8.25 9.30 -15.84
CA LEU A 29 8.01 7.88 -15.56
C LEU A 29 6.82 7.33 -16.37
N ILE A 30 5.69 8.03 -16.38
CA ILE A 30 4.48 7.61 -17.12
C ILE A 30 4.78 7.55 -18.62
N SER A 31 5.34 8.62 -19.19
CA SER A 31 5.69 8.70 -20.61
C SER A 31 6.77 7.70 -21.03
N GLY A 32 7.65 7.29 -20.10
CA GLY A 32 8.67 6.28 -20.35
C GLY A 32 8.14 4.84 -20.37
N LEU A 33 6.95 4.60 -19.82
CA LEU A 33 6.38 3.25 -19.67
C LEU A 33 5.17 2.99 -20.55
N LEU A 34 4.46 4.04 -21.00
CA LEU A 34 3.21 3.92 -21.75
C LEU A 34 3.30 4.64 -23.11
N PRO A 35 2.53 4.18 -24.12
CA PRO A 35 2.30 4.95 -25.35
C PRO A 35 1.66 6.31 -25.05
N ALA A 36 1.89 7.31 -25.92
CA ALA A 36 1.43 8.68 -25.70
C ALA A 36 -0.08 8.79 -25.38
N GLU A 37 -0.93 8.07 -26.11
CA GLU A 37 -2.39 8.10 -25.92
C GLU A 37 -2.82 7.67 -24.51
N GLU A 38 -2.23 6.58 -23.99
CA GLU A 38 -2.51 6.10 -22.63
C GLU A 38 -1.84 6.97 -21.56
N ALA A 39 -0.63 7.45 -21.84
CA ALA A 39 0.15 8.31 -20.95
C ALA A 39 -0.58 9.64 -20.69
N ASP A 40 -1.15 10.28 -21.72
CA ASP A 40 -1.79 11.60 -21.62
C ASP A 40 -2.97 11.60 -20.65
N SER A 41 -3.79 10.54 -20.68
CA SER A 41 -4.92 10.38 -19.76
C SER A 41 -4.44 10.24 -18.31
N LEU A 42 -3.42 9.40 -18.09
CA LEU A 42 -2.89 9.14 -16.75
C LEU A 42 -2.14 10.35 -16.18
N ILE A 43 -1.39 11.08 -17.01
CA ILE A 43 -0.72 12.33 -16.66
C ILE A 43 -1.76 13.38 -16.28
N SER A 44 -2.84 13.51 -17.04
CA SER A 44 -3.92 14.47 -16.74
C SER A 44 -4.56 14.18 -15.38
N ALA A 45 -4.87 12.91 -15.09
CA ALA A 45 -5.39 12.50 -13.80
C ALA A 45 -4.40 12.77 -12.64
N PHE A 46 -3.11 12.47 -12.85
CA PHE A 46 -2.06 12.76 -11.88
C PHE A 46 -1.91 14.26 -11.60
N VAL A 47 -1.93 15.11 -12.61
CA VAL A 47 -1.84 16.57 -12.45
C VAL A 47 -3.04 17.10 -11.67
N SER A 48 -4.25 16.62 -11.97
CA SER A 48 -5.45 17.00 -11.23
C SER A 48 -5.36 16.59 -9.75
N ASP A 49 -4.89 15.38 -9.46
CA ASP A 49 -4.63 14.96 -8.07
C ASP A 49 -3.60 15.87 -7.40
N LEU A 50 -2.50 16.21 -8.09
CA LEU A 50 -1.44 17.03 -7.53
C LEU A 50 -1.92 18.45 -7.17
N GLU A 51 -2.76 19.04 -8.01
CA GLU A 51 -3.40 20.34 -7.76
C GLU A 51 -4.36 20.27 -6.57
N ARG A 52 -5.18 19.22 -6.49
CA ARG A 52 -6.08 18.98 -5.36
C ARG A 52 -5.30 18.83 -4.05
N LEU A 53 -4.21 18.06 -4.06
CA LEU A 53 -3.35 17.90 -2.89
C LEU A 53 -2.66 19.21 -2.49
N ALA A 54 -2.23 20.03 -3.45
CA ALA A 54 -1.65 21.34 -3.16
C ALA A 54 -2.67 22.26 -2.46
N ALA A 55 -3.91 22.31 -2.96
CA ALA A 55 -4.98 23.07 -2.33
C ALA A 55 -5.31 22.58 -0.90
N LEU A 56 -5.28 21.26 -0.67
CA LEU A 56 -5.43 20.69 0.67
C LEU A 56 -4.31 21.14 1.62
N LEU A 57 -3.06 21.16 1.15
CA LEU A 57 -1.92 21.62 1.95
C LEU A 57 -2.02 23.10 2.32
N ASP A 58 -2.54 23.94 1.41
CA ASP A 58 -2.76 25.37 1.66
C ASP A 58 -3.86 25.63 2.70
N SER A 59 -4.81 24.70 2.87
CA SER A 59 -5.89 24.80 3.87
C SER A 59 -5.45 24.47 5.31
N GLY A 60 -4.20 24.04 5.50
CA GLY A 60 -3.64 23.65 6.78
C GLY A 60 -3.47 22.13 6.91
N ILE A 61 -2.40 21.71 7.60
CA ILE A 61 -2.09 20.29 7.76
C ILE A 61 -2.64 19.78 9.08
N ASN A 62 -3.51 18.79 8.98
CA ASN A 62 -3.85 17.91 10.08
C ASN A 62 -3.49 16.47 9.71
N ASP A 63 -3.75 15.59 10.65
CA ASP A 63 -3.53 14.16 10.57
C ASP A 63 -4.23 13.46 9.39
N ALA A 64 -5.39 13.95 8.95
CA ALA A 64 -6.13 13.45 7.79
C ALA A 64 -5.53 13.95 6.47
N VAL A 65 -5.17 15.24 6.39
CA VAL A 65 -4.48 15.83 5.23
C VAL A 65 -3.12 15.17 5.02
N TYR A 66 -2.36 14.96 6.10
CA TYR A 66 -1.10 14.24 6.05
C TYR A 66 -1.29 12.83 5.46
N ALA A 67 -2.28 12.07 5.97
CA ALA A 67 -2.58 10.73 5.49
C ALA A 67 -3.00 10.72 4.01
N GLU A 68 -3.86 11.66 3.60
CA GLU A 68 -4.31 11.80 2.22
C GLU A 68 -3.16 12.07 1.24
N VAL A 69 -2.27 13.00 1.60
CA VAL A 69 -1.13 13.39 0.76
C VAL A 69 -0.09 12.28 0.69
N VAL A 70 0.30 11.68 1.82
CA VAL A 70 1.27 10.57 1.80
C VAL A 70 0.70 9.36 1.06
N GLY A 71 -0.57 9.04 1.28
CA GLY A 71 -1.25 7.89 0.68
C GLY A 71 -1.39 7.96 -0.84
N HIS A 72 -1.36 9.15 -1.45
CA HIS A 72 -1.49 9.29 -2.91
C HIS A 72 -0.36 8.66 -3.70
N GLY A 73 0.83 8.47 -3.10
CA GLY A 73 1.90 7.71 -3.75
C GLY A 73 1.45 6.30 -4.14
N GLU A 74 0.71 5.63 -3.25
CA GLU A 74 0.16 4.29 -3.49
C GLU A 74 -0.85 4.32 -4.65
N VAL A 75 -1.75 5.32 -4.65
CA VAL A 75 -2.78 5.50 -5.68
C VAL A 75 -2.15 5.67 -7.07
N TRP A 76 -1.16 6.57 -7.20
CA TRP A 76 -0.49 6.81 -8.47
C TRP A 76 0.25 5.56 -8.95
N SER A 77 0.93 4.84 -8.05
CA SER A 77 1.64 3.61 -8.39
C SER A 77 0.70 2.49 -8.86
N ALA A 78 -0.45 2.32 -8.20
CA ALA A 78 -1.43 1.28 -8.55
C ALA A 78 -2.08 1.55 -9.91
N ARG A 79 -2.43 2.82 -10.18
CA ARG A 79 -2.97 3.24 -11.49
C ARG A 79 -1.97 2.99 -12.61
N LEU A 80 -0.72 3.42 -12.44
CA LEU A 80 0.34 3.22 -13.43
C LEU A 80 0.62 1.74 -13.67
N MET A 81 0.76 0.94 -12.61
CA MET A 81 1.00 -0.50 -12.73
C MET A 81 -0.15 -1.21 -13.46
N SER A 82 -1.41 -0.87 -13.15
CA SER A 82 -2.55 -1.42 -13.88
C SER A 82 -2.54 -1.02 -15.36
N ALA A 83 -2.16 0.21 -15.69
CA ALA A 83 -2.02 0.64 -17.09
C ALA A 83 -0.93 -0.16 -17.81
N VAL A 84 0.26 -0.29 -17.21
CA VAL A 84 1.38 -1.07 -17.76
C VAL A 84 1.01 -2.53 -17.99
N LEU A 85 0.29 -3.16 -17.05
CA LEU A 85 -0.18 -4.54 -17.25
C LEU A 85 -1.12 -4.66 -18.46
N ASN A 86 -2.07 -3.74 -18.61
CA ASN A 86 -2.97 -3.74 -19.77
C ASN A 86 -2.21 -3.50 -21.08
N GLN A 87 -1.23 -2.59 -21.09
CA GLN A 87 -0.35 -2.34 -22.24
C GLN A 87 0.45 -3.60 -22.65
N GLN A 88 0.78 -4.46 -21.68
CA GLN A 88 1.42 -5.77 -21.93
C GLN A 88 0.44 -6.90 -22.29
N GLY A 89 -0.83 -6.58 -22.54
CA GLY A 89 -1.86 -7.57 -22.88
C GLY A 89 -2.31 -8.42 -21.69
N LEU A 90 -2.07 -7.98 -20.45
CA LEU A 90 -2.53 -8.62 -19.24
C LEU A 90 -3.72 -7.83 -18.67
N PRO A 91 -4.98 -8.31 -18.85
CA PRO A 91 -6.15 -7.60 -18.35
C PRO A 91 -6.03 -7.31 -16.85
N ALA A 92 -6.03 -6.03 -16.50
CA ALA A 92 -5.86 -5.57 -15.14
C ALA A 92 -6.82 -4.42 -14.80
N ALA A 93 -7.14 -4.30 -13.52
CA ALA A 93 -7.80 -3.15 -12.93
C ALA A 93 -7.04 -2.76 -11.66
N TRP A 94 -7.08 -1.48 -11.29
CA TRP A 94 -6.58 -1.05 -9.99
C TRP A 94 -7.76 -0.86 -9.02
N LEU A 95 -7.51 -1.09 -7.73
CA LEU A 95 -8.48 -0.84 -6.66
C LEU A 95 -7.87 0.06 -5.60
N ASP A 96 -8.63 1.06 -5.16
CA ASP A 96 -8.27 1.86 -3.99
C ASP A 96 -8.67 1.12 -2.71
N ALA A 97 -7.71 0.74 -1.89
CA ALA A 97 -7.95 0.11 -0.60
C ALA A 97 -8.85 0.93 0.32
N ARG A 98 -8.94 2.25 0.14
CA ARG A 98 -9.88 3.10 0.91
C ARG A 98 -11.34 2.84 0.57
N GLU A 99 -11.65 2.18 -0.55
CA GLU A 99 -13.01 1.80 -0.90
C GLU A 99 -13.52 0.64 -0.03
N PHE A 100 -12.64 -0.26 0.42
CA PHE A 100 -13.05 -1.45 1.14
C PHE A 100 -12.36 -1.68 2.50
N LEU A 101 -11.08 -1.34 2.68
CA LEU A 101 -10.43 -1.46 3.99
C LEU A 101 -10.96 -0.39 4.95
N ARG A 102 -11.42 -0.84 6.11
CA ARG A 102 -11.88 0.01 7.21
C ARG A 102 -10.96 -0.12 8.40
N ALA A 103 -10.45 1.01 8.89
CA ALA A 103 -9.61 1.05 10.09
C ALA A 103 -9.74 2.43 10.75
N GLU A 104 -9.77 2.44 12.09
CA GLU A 104 -9.76 3.68 12.86
C GLU A 104 -8.33 4.18 13.12
N ARG A 105 -8.20 5.49 13.31
CA ARG A 105 -6.91 6.11 13.60
C ARG A 105 -6.41 5.65 14.98
N ALA A 106 -5.20 5.12 15.01
CA ALA A 106 -4.52 4.69 16.22
C ALA A 106 -3.00 4.71 15.99
N ALA A 107 -2.21 4.51 17.05
CA ALA A 107 -0.76 4.31 16.92
C ALA A 107 -0.42 3.10 16.04
N GLN A 108 -1.28 2.07 16.05
CA GLN A 108 -1.24 0.91 15.16
C GLN A 108 -2.67 0.57 14.70
N PRO A 109 -3.14 1.17 13.59
CA PRO A 109 -4.50 0.97 13.11
C PRO A 109 -4.79 -0.50 12.80
N GLN A 110 -5.94 -1.02 13.23
CA GLN A 110 -6.35 -2.39 12.94
C GLN A 110 -7.47 -2.37 11.91
N VAL A 111 -7.36 -3.23 10.90
CA VAL A 111 -8.44 -3.39 9.92
C VAL A 111 -9.61 -4.10 10.58
N ASP A 112 -10.80 -3.51 10.46
CA ASP A 112 -12.06 -4.14 10.78
C ASP A 112 -12.44 -5.09 9.64
N GLU A 113 -12.19 -6.39 9.86
CA GLU A 113 -12.47 -7.43 8.87
C GLU A 113 -13.97 -7.59 8.58
N GLY A 114 -14.82 -7.36 9.59
CA GLY A 114 -16.28 -7.49 9.46
C GLY A 114 -16.86 -6.43 8.52
N LEU A 115 -16.35 -5.19 8.61
CA LEU A 115 -16.71 -4.12 7.69
C LEU A 115 -16.02 -4.25 6.32
N SER A 116 -14.76 -4.70 6.30
CA SER A 116 -13.96 -4.72 5.07
C SER A 116 -14.30 -5.88 4.13
N TYR A 117 -14.65 -7.05 4.68
CA TYR A 117 -14.96 -8.25 3.91
C TYR A 117 -16.09 -8.04 2.88
N PRO A 118 -17.31 -7.62 3.25
CA PRO A 118 -18.41 -7.50 2.29
C PRO A 118 -18.10 -6.47 1.19
N LEU A 119 -17.40 -5.39 1.51
CA LEU A 119 -16.99 -4.36 0.55
C LEU A 119 -16.00 -4.91 -0.47
N LEU A 120 -15.00 -5.68 -0.03
CA LEU A 120 -14.05 -6.31 -0.95
C LEU A 120 -14.77 -7.30 -1.87
N GLN A 121 -15.66 -8.15 -1.34
CA GLN A 121 -16.38 -9.13 -2.16
C GLN A 121 -17.18 -8.47 -3.30
N GLN A 122 -17.81 -7.32 -3.03
CA GLN A 122 -18.53 -6.55 -4.05
C GLN A 122 -17.59 -6.07 -5.17
N LEU A 123 -16.40 -5.58 -4.83
CA LEU A 123 -15.41 -5.12 -5.81
C LEU A 123 -14.81 -6.28 -6.63
N LEU A 124 -14.57 -7.44 -6.00
CA LEU A 124 -14.06 -8.63 -6.69
C LEU A 124 -15.01 -9.10 -7.80
N VAL A 125 -16.32 -9.08 -7.54
CA VAL A 125 -17.35 -9.50 -8.53
C VAL A 125 -17.42 -8.53 -9.72
N GLN A 126 -17.08 -7.25 -9.55
CA GLN A 126 -17.09 -6.26 -10.63
C GLN A 126 -15.94 -6.42 -11.63
N HIS A 127 -14.92 -7.21 -11.28
CA HIS A 127 -13.71 -7.38 -12.09
C HIS A 127 -13.39 -8.85 -12.39
N PRO A 128 -14.33 -9.60 -12.99
CA PRO A 128 -14.10 -11.01 -13.29
C PRO A 128 -12.95 -11.19 -14.28
N GLY A 129 -12.06 -12.14 -14.00
CA GLY A 129 -10.94 -12.51 -14.88
C GLY A 129 -9.83 -11.46 -15.02
N LYS A 130 -9.86 -10.37 -14.24
CA LYS A 130 -8.82 -9.35 -14.24
C LYS A 130 -7.82 -9.54 -13.09
N ARG A 131 -6.59 -9.12 -13.32
CA ARG A 131 -5.58 -8.94 -12.26
C ARG A 131 -5.89 -7.64 -11.51
N LEU A 132 -5.95 -7.71 -10.19
CA LEU A 132 -6.25 -6.53 -9.36
C LEU A 132 -4.96 -5.97 -8.76
N VAL A 133 -4.67 -4.71 -9.11
CA VAL A 133 -3.59 -3.93 -8.53
C VAL A 133 -4.16 -3.08 -7.41
N VAL A 134 -3.99 -3.51 -6.17
CA VAL A 134 -4.63 -2.87 -5.01
C VAL A 134 -3.62 -1.98 -4.29
N THR A 135 -4.03 -0.77 -3.91
CA THR A 135 -3.16 0.11 -3.11
C THR A 135 -2.83 -0.54 -1.74
N GLY A 136 -1.57 -0.44 -1.32
CA GLY A 136 -1.15 -0.82 0.03
C GLY A 136 -1.24 0.36 0.99
N PHE A 137 -0.93 0.13 2.28
CA PHE A 137 -0.66 1.15 3.29
C PHE A 137 -1.82 2.08 3.69
N ILE A 138 -2.87 2.22 2.88
CA ILE A 138 -3.99 3.14 3.10
C ILE A 138 -5.31 2.41 3.35
N SER A 139 -6.19 3.05 4.11
CA SER A 139 -7.53 2.58 4.47
C SER A 139 -8.44 3.78 4.76
N ARG A 140 -9.72 3.56 5.09
CA ARG A 140 -10.66 4.63 5.44
C ARG A 140 -11.29 4.41 6.82
N ASN A 141 -11.40 5.46 7.62
CA ASN A 141 -12.16 5.40 8.88
C ASN A 141 -13.67 5.65 8.66
N ASN A 142 -14.46 5.55 9.74
CA ASN A 142 -15.90 5.78 9.67
C ASN A 142 -16.28 7.24 9.36
N ALA A 143 -15.39 8.19 9.62
CA ALA A 143 -15.56 9.60 9.25
C ALA A 143 -15.28 9.87 7.76
N GLY A 144 -14.86 8.85 7.00
CA GLY A 144 -14.54 8.98 5.58
C GLY A 144 -13.13 9.50 5.31
N GLU A 145 -12.27 9.63 6.31
CA GLU A 145 -10.90 10.11 6.18
C GLU A 145 -9.93 8.98 5.83
N THR A 146 -8.85 9.31 5.12
CA THR A 146 -7.74 8.38 4.87
C THR A 146 -7.00 8.08 6.17
N VAL A 147 -6.77 6.80 6.44
CA VAL A 147 -5.96 6.29 7.55
C VAL A 147 -4.76 5.52 7.00
N LEU A 148 -3.57 5.92 7.42
CA LEU A 148 -2.34 5.19 7.13
C LEU A 148 -2.20 4.03 8.09
N LEU A 149 -1.91 2.84 7.57
CA LEU A 149 -1.75 1.62 8.38
C LEU A 149 -0.40 1.58 9.10
N GLY A 150 0.45 2.59 8.96
CA GLY A 150 1.71 2.71 9.70
C GLY A 150 2.85 1.85 9.12
N ARG A 151 3.86 1.57 9.94
CA ARG A 151 5.08 0.87 9.49
C ARG A 151 4.76 -0.50 8.88
N ASN A 152 5.35 -0.78 7.72
CA ASN A 152 5.10 -1.97 6.90
C ASN A 152 3.62 -2.14 6.51
N GLY A 153 2.90 -1.01 6.37
CA GLY A 153 1.48 -1.04 6.09
C GLY A 153 1.15 -1.67 4.73
N SER A 154 2.04 -1.63 3.73
CA SER A 154 1.80 -2.33 2.46
C SER A 154 1.83 -3.85 2.62
N ASP A 155 2.76 -4.39 3.42
CA ASP A 155 2.81 -5.83 3.73
C ASP A 155 1.61 -6.26 4.58
N TYR A 156 1.21 -5.42 5.54
CA TYR A 156 -0.01 -5.62 6.33
C TYR A 156 -1.25 -5.58 5.43
N SER A 157 -1.35 -4.63 4.49
CA SER A 157 -2.43 -4.62 3.49
C SER A 157 -2.44 -5.89 2.67
N ALA A 158 -1.31 -6.35 2.14
CA ALA A 158 -1.24 -7.55 1.29
C ALA A 158 -1.76 -8.79 2.01
N THR A 159 -1.35 -8.97 3.26
CA THR A 159 -1.79 -10.12 4.09
C THR A 159 -3.24 -10.00 4.53
N GLN A 160 -3.70 -8.79 4.87
CA GLN A 160 -5.09 -8.55 5.22
C GLN A 160 -6.03 -8.76 4.02
N ILE A 161 -5.67 -8.24 2.85
CA ILE A 161 -6.42 -8.43 1.60
C ILE A 161 -6.44 -9.91 1.23
N GLY A 162 -5.29 -10.60 1.34
CA GLY A 162 -5.21 -12.03 1.10
C GLY A 162 -6.17 -12.84 1.99
N ALA A 163 -6.21 -12.50 3.28
CA ALA A 163 -7.12 -13.13 4.23
C ALA A 163 -8.60 -12.86 3.88
N LEU A 164 -8.95 -11.61 3.58
CA LEU A 164 -10.31 -11.21 3.21
C LEU A 164 -10.79 -11.80 1.88
N ALA A 165 -9.88 -11.95 0.90
CA ALA A 165 -10.17 -12.53 -0.40
C ALA A 165 -10.10 -14.07 -0.41
N GLY A 166 -9.71 -14.71 0.70
CA GLY A 166 -9.60 -16.17 0.78
C GLY A 166 -8.50 -16.76 -0.10
N VAL A 167 -7.41 -16.03 -0.35
CA VAL A 167 -6.32 -16.51 -1.21
C VAL A 167 -5.54 -17.64 -0.53
N SER A 168 -5.02 -18.58 -1.32
CA SER A 168 -4.21 -19.69 -0.80
C SER A 168 -2.77 -19.31 -0.44
N ARG A 169 -2.28 -18.16 -0.93
CA ARG A 169 -0.90 -17.71 -0.76
C ARG A 169 -0.77 -16.20 -0.92
N VAL A 170 0.05 -15.60 -0.06
CA VAL A 170 0.54 -14.22 -0.20
C VAL A 170 2.05 -14.28 -0.41
N THR A 171 2.55 -13.52 -1.38
CA THR A 171 3.98 -13.40 -1.67
C THR A 171 4.40 -11.96 -1.45
N ILE A 172 5.39 -11.74 -0.57
CA ILE A 172 6.01 -10.44 -0.34
C ILE A 172 7.31 -10.37 -1.14
N TRP A 173 7.41 -9.39 -2.04
CA TRP A 173 8.62 -9.13 -2.83
C TRP A 173 9.42 -8.02 -2.14
N SER A 174 10.68 -8.30 -1.81
CA SER A 174 11.56 -7.36 -1.13
C SER A 174 12.94 -7.33 -1.79
N ASP A 175 13.80 -6.42 -1.32
CA ASP A 175 15.20 -6.27 -1.75
C ASP A 175 16.16 -7.28 -1.10
N VAL A 176 15.66 -8.15 -0.21
CA VAL A 176 16.41 -9.25 0.38
C VAL A 176 15.92 -10.61 -0.15
N ALA A 177 16.85 -11.56 -0.29
CA ALA A 177 16.57 -12.89 -0.85
C ALA A 177 15.55 -13.72 -0.04
N GLY A 178 15.28 -13.33 1.21
CA GLY A 178 14.32 -13.97 2.09
C GLY A 178 14.72 -13.81 3.55
N VAL A 179 14.16 -14.66 4.40
CA VAL A 179 14.41 -14.64 5.84
C VAL A 179 15.69 -15.40 6.14
N TYR A 180 16.60 -14.76 6.88
CA TYR A 180 17.82 -15.39 7.37
C TYR A 180 17.66 -15.82 8.83
N SER A 181 18.43 -16.81 9.26
CA SER A 181 18.47 -17.28 10.66
C SER A 181 18.90 -16.20 11.67
N ALA A 182 19.61 -15.17 11.20
CA ALA A 182 19.98 -13.96 11.94
C ALA A 182 20.18 -12.80 10.94
N ASP A 183 20.43 -11.58 11.43
CA ASP A 183 20.80 -10.45 10.55
C ASP A 183 22.15 -10.73 9.86
N PRO A 184 22.19 -10.95 8.53
CA PRO A 184 23.42 -11.31 7.82
C PRO A 184 24.44 -10.15 7.81
N ARG A 185 24.02 -8.92 8.12
CA ARG A 185 24.92 -7.77 8.29
C ARG A 185 25.70 -7.83 9.61
N LYS A 186 25.23 -8.63 10.57
CA LYS A 186 25.83 -8.80 11.91
C LYS A 186 26.44 -10.19 12.10
N VAL A 187 25.84 -11.22 11.52
CA VAL A 187 26.26 -12.62 11.67
C VAL A 187 26.64 -13.16 10.29
N LYS A 188 27.93 -13.42 10.08
CA LYS A 188 28.47 -13.86 8.78
C LYS A 188 27.93 -15.22 8.34
N ASP A 189 27.65 -16.10 9.29
CA ASP A 189 27.15 -17.46 9.03
C ASP A 189 25.61 -17.54 9.01
N ALA A 190 24.92 -16.38 8.92
CA ALA A 190 23.47 -16.37 8.78
C ALA A 190 23.07 -17.09 7.48
N CYS A 191 22.19 -18.07 7.60
CA CYS A 191 21.75 -18.89 6.48
C CYS A 191 20.31 -18.51 6.08
N LEU A 192 20.03 -18.60 4.78
CA LEU A 192 18.69 -18.40 4.25
C LEU A 192 17.79 -19.56 4.71
N LEU A 193 16.61 -19.22 5.25
CA LEU A 193 15.61 -20.18 5.68
C LEU A 193 14.63 -20.45 4.53
N PRO A 194 14.68 -21.62 3.87
CA PRO A 194 13.84 -21.90 2.69
C PRO A 194 12.37 -22.12 3.05
N LEU A 195 12.11 -22.63 4.26
CA LEU A 195 10.79 -22.81 4.82
C LEU A 195 10.83 -22.42 6.29
N LEU A 196 9.84 -21.64 6.71
CA LEU A 196 9.68 -21.21 8.08
C LEU A 196 8.22 -21.41 8.46
N ARG A 197 7.96 -22.09 9.57
CA ARG A 197 6.59 -22.18 10.07
C ARG A 197 6.13 -20.81 10.56
N LEU A 198 4.82 -20.59 10.56
CA LEU A 198 4.28 -19.27 10.84
C LEU A 198 4.53 -18.82 12.28
N ASP A 199 4.49 -19.75 13.24
CA ASP A 199 4.89 -19.56 14.64
C ASP A 199 6.36 -19.15 14.77
N GLU A 200 7.26 -19.83 14.05
CA GLU A 200 8.68 -19.49 14.01
C GLU A 200 8.92 -18.10 13.38
N ALA A 201 8.20 -17.79 12.30
CA ALA A 201 8.26 -16.49 11.62
C ALA A 201 7.75 -15.35 12.51
N SER A 202 6.68 -15.58 13.26
CA SER A 202 6.16 -14.63 14.24
C SER A 202 7.16 -14.37 15.38
N GLU A 203 7.82 -15.39 15.90
CA GLU A 203 8.85 -15.22 16.93
C GLU A 203 10.10 -14.49 16.41
N LEU A 204 10.59 -14.83 15.21
CA LEU A 204 11.71 -14.12 14.58
C LEU A 204 11.37 -12.64 14.36
N ALA A 205 10.15 -12.36 13.90
CA ALA A 205 9.68 -11.00 13.71
C ALA A 205 9.54 -10.22 15.03
N ARG A 206 9.12 -10.89 16.11
CA ARG A 206 9.05 -10.32 17.47
C ARG A 206 10.43 -10.01 18.04
N LEU A 207 11.43 -10.84 17.74
CA LEU A 207 12.83 -10.67 18.13
C LEU A 207 13.60 -9.67 17.25
N ALA A 208 12.87 -8.91 16.40
CA ALA A 208 13.41 -7.87 15.52
C ALA A 208 14.42 -8.38 14.48
N ALA A 209 14.21 -9.57 13.93
CA ALA A 209 14.84 -9.95 12.67
C ALA A 209 14.41 -8.93 11.59
N PRO A 210 15.34 -8.24 10.91
CA PRO A 210 15.05 -7.05 10.10
C PRO A 210 14.13 -7.29 8.89
N VAL A 211 13.82 -8.55 8.56
CA VAL A 211 13.16 -8.95 7.31
C VAL A 211 11.64 -9.11 7.46
N LEU A 212 11.13 -9.45 8.65
CA LEU A 212 9.70 -9.71 8.87
C LEU A 212 9.18 -8.92 10.05
N HIS A 213 8.01 -8.30 9.90
CA HIS A 213 7.33 -7.61 10.98
C HIS A 213 6.14 -8.43 11.45
N ALA A 214 5.99 -8.62 12.77
CA ALA A 214 5.01 -9.56 13.32
C ALA A 214 3.58 -9.25 12.85
N ARG A 215 3.28 -7.96 12.69
CA ARG A 215 1.99 -7.46 12.17
C ARG A 215 1.68 -7.90 10.74
N THR A 216 2.69 -8.07 9.89
CA THR A 216 2.51 -8.59 8.53
C THR A 216 1.97 -10.02 8.58
N LEU A 217 2.40 -10.84 9.53
CA LEU A 217 2.03 -12.25 9.57
C LEU A 217 0.68 -12.51 10.24
N GLN A 218 0.22 -11.56 11.05
CA GLN A 218 -0.96 -11.70 11.90
C GLN A 218 -2.24 -12.07 11.13
N PRO A 219 -2.61 -11.43 10.00
CA PRO A 219 -3.82 -11.78 9.26
C PRO A 219 -3.81 -13.22 8.73
N VAL A 220 -2.64 -13.69 8.26
CA VAL A 220 -2.46 -15.06 7.74
C VAL A 220 -2.54 -16.09 8.86
N PHE A 221 -2.07 -15.74 10.06
CA PHE A 221 -2.12 -16.61 11.24
C PHE A 221 -3.56 -16.86 11.69
N TRP A 222 -4.37 -15.81 11.79
CA TRP A 222 -5.74 -15.94 12.26
C TRP A 222 -6.62 -16.66 11.24
N GLN A 223 -6.48 -16.40 9.94
CA GLN A 223 -7.26 -17.09 8.91
C GLN A 223 -7.13 -18.62 9.00
N ARG A 224 -5.92 -19.11 9.28
CA ARG A 224 -5.62 -20.55 9.37
C ARG A 224 -6.12 -21.19 10.68
N ASN A 225 -6.35 -20.38 11.71
CA ASN A 225 -6.78 -20.79 13.05
C ASN A 225 -8.22 -20.36 13.38
N ARG A 226 -9.00 -19.86 12.41
CA ARG A 226 -10.40 -19.51 12.65
C ARG A 226 -11.21 -20.78 12.96
N PRO A 227 -11.93 -20.85 14.09
CA PRO A 227 -12.91 -21.91 14.31
C PRO A 227 -13.98 -21.83 13.21
N ALA A 228 -14.40 -23.00 12.70
CA ALA A 228 -15.24 -23.15 11.50
C ALA A 228 -16.68 -22.59 11.60
N THR A 229 -16.97 -21.67 12.53
CA THR A 229 -18.34 -21.25 12.89
C THR A 229 -18.58 -19.74 12.87
N ALA A 230 -17.69 -18.92 12.30
CA ALA A 230 -17.97 -17.50 12.09
C ALA A 230 -18.06 -17.17 10.59
N LEU A 231 -19.24 -17.44 10.02
CA LEU A 231 -19.79 -16.81 8.81
C LEU A 231 -21.09 -16.11 9.21
#